data_AF-A0A1W6EVE2-F1
#
_entry.id   AF-A0A1W6EVE2-F1
#
_cell.length_a   1.000
_cell.length_b   1.000
_cell.length_c   1.000
_cell.angle_alpha   90.00
_cell.angle_beta   90.00
_cell.angle_gamma   90.00
#
_symmetry.space_group_name_H-M   'P 1'
#
loop_
_entity.id
_entity.type
_entity.pdbx_description
1 polymer ?
#
loop_
_entity_poly.entity_id
_entity_poly.type
_entity_poly.pdbx_seq_one_letter_code
_entity_poly.pdbx_strand_id
1 'polypeptide(L)'
;GDTIFVKISAKFGKNIDELLEMILLEADVLELKANPDQKAVGTVIEARLDKGKGPVATVLVQQGTLHTGDPIVVGNTFGRVRAMTNDHGRRVKDALPSMPVEITGINDVPQSADKFVVFADERTARAAGEERAKRAQEEERKNTNHVTLDNLFETMKEGQLKEVDVII
;
A
#
# COMPACT_ATOMS: atom_id res chain seq x y z
N GLY A 1 -10.71 -28.05 18.88
CA GLY A 1 -11.54 -27.45 17.83
C GLY A 1 -11.27 -25.98 17.95
N ASP A 2 -10.33 -25.50 17.16
CA ASP A 2 -9.44 -24.40 17.58
C ASP A 2 -9.96 -23.05 17.07
N THR A 3 -11.24 -22.99 16.72
CA THR A 3 -11.90 -21.83 16.14
C THR A 3 -12.98 -21.34 17.09
N ILE A 4 -12.85 -20.10 17.54
CA ILE A 4 -13.83 -19.43 18.39
C ILE A 4 -15.04 -19.03 17.54
N PHE A 5 -16.26 -19.24 18.05
CA PHE A 5 -17.50 -18.86 17.37
C PHE A 5 -18.31 -17.89 18.25
N VAL A 6 -18.70 -16.75 17.67
CA VAL A 6 -19.58 -15.76 18.33
C VAL A 6 -20.78 -15.49 17.43
N LYS A 7 -22.00 -15.69 17.97
CA LYS A 7 -23.25 -15.44 17.22
C LYS A 7 -23.62 -13.97 17.33
N ILE A 8 -23.40 -13.20 16.27
CA ILE A 8 -23.65 -11.74 16.28
C ILE A 8 -24.90 -11.34 15.47
N SER A 9 -25.40 -10.14 15.74
CA SER A 9 -26.27 -9.42 14.81
C SER A 9 -25.85 -7.97 14.68
N ALA A 10 -25.23 -7.60 13.56
CA ALA A 10 -24.82 -6.23 13.29
C ALA A 10 -26.00 -5.25 13.17
N LYS A 11 -27.17 -5.72 12.72
CA LYS A 11 -28.38 -4.88 12.59
C LYS A 11 -28.99 -4.51 13.95
N PHE A 12 -29.00 -5.46 14.89
CA PHE A 12 -29.59 -5.29 16.21
C PHE A 12 -28.56 -5.01 17.31
N GLY A 13 -27.27 -4.96 16.96
CA GLY A 13 -26.17 -4.77 17.91
C GLY A 13 -25.99 -5.92 18.90
N LYS A 14 -26.44 -7.14 18.59
CA LYS A 14 -26.34 -8.28 19.52
C LYS A 14 -24.94 -8.88 19.51
N ASN A 15 -24.40 -9.14 20.71
CA ASN A 15 -23.14 -9.84 20.96
C ASN A 15 -21.89 -9.20 20.30
N ILE A 16 -21.92 -7.87 20.08
CA ILE A 16 -20.76 -7.13 19.58
C ILE A 16 -19.67 -7.04 20.65
N ASP A 17 -20.05 -6.86 21.91
CA ASP A 17 -19.11 -6.83 23.04
C ASP A 17 -18.43 -8.18 23.22
N GLU A 18 -19.20 -9.28 23.15
CA GLU A 18 -18.66 -10.65 23.18
C GLU A 18 -17.68 -10.91 22.03
N LEU A 19 -17.97 -10.40 20.82
CA LEU A 19 -17.04 -10.51 19.69
C LEU A 19 -15.73 -9.74 19.98
N LEU A 20 -15.83 -8.53 20.53
CA LEU A 20 -14.66 -7.73 20.87
C LEU A 20 -13.78 -8.42 21.92
N GLU A 21 -14.40 -8.97 22.98
CA GLU A 21 -13.68 -9.74 24.00
C GLU A 21 -12.93 -10.94 23.41
N MET A 22 -13.56 -11.68 22.50
CA MET A 22 -12.92 -12.82 21.84
C MET A 22 -11.76 -12.41 20.93
N ILE A 23 -11.87 -11.26 20.24
CA ILE A 23 -10.77 -10.71 19.43
C ILE A 23 -9.58 -10.32 20.32
N LEU A 24 -9.84 -9.69 21.46
CA LEU A 24 -8.79 -9.33 22.42
C LEU A 24 -8.12 -10.56 23.03
N LEU A 25 -8.91 -11.57 23.40
CA LEU A 25 -8.41 -12.84 23.91
C LEU A 25 -7.47 -13.52 22.90
N GLU A 26 -7.88 -13.59 21.63
CA GLU A 26 -7.04 -14.18 20.57
C GLU A 26 -5.75 -13.37 20.35
N ALA A 27 -5.83 -12.04 20.37
CA ALA A 27 -4.66 -11.17 20.23
C ALA A 27 -3.64 -11.39 21.37
N ASP A 28 -4.12 -11.59 22.59
CA ASP A 28 -3.28 -11.89 23.76
C ASP A 28 -2.64 -13.28 23.65
N VAL A 29 -3.39 -14.30 23.21
CA VAL A 29 -2.88 -15.66 22.99
C VAL A 29 -1.80 -15.69 21.90
N LEU A 30 -1.94 -14.88 20.85
CA LEU A 30 -0.96 -14.75 19.77
C LEU A 30 0.26 -13.90 20.14
N GLU A 31 0.25 -13.21 21.29
CA GLU A 31 1.29 -12.30 21.76
C GLU A 31 1.76 -11.28 20.69
N LEU A 32 0.82 -10.67 19.97
CA LEU A 32 1.14 -9.72 18.90
C LEU A 32 1.92 -8.51 19.44
N LYS A 33 3.15 -8.31 18.94
CA LYS A 33 4.07 -7.24 19.37
C LYS A 33 4.59 -6.46 18.17
N ALA A 34 4.80 -5.16 18.37
CA ALA A 34 5.47 -4.29 17.42
C ALA A 34 6.43 -3.35 18.16
N ASN A 35 7.59 -3.08 17.54
CA ASN A 35 8.56 -2.14 18.10
C ASN A 35 8.33 -0.74 17.49
N PRO A 36 7.92 0.27 18.27
CA PRO A 36 7.70 1.64 17.78
C PRO A 36 8.99 2.46 17.62
N ASP A 37 10.10 2.05 18.25
CA ASP A 37 11.34 2.83 18.33
C ASP A 37 12.24 2.71 17.08
N GLN A 38 11.77 1.98 16.07
CA GLN A 38 12.46 1.83 14.80
C GLN A 38 11.77 2.63 13.68
N LYS A 39 12.40 2.67 12.51
CA LYS A 39 11.84 3.32 11.32
C LYS A 39 10.61 2.58 10.85
N ALA A 40 9.65 3.34 10.32
CA ALA A 40 8.39 2.76 9.89
C ALA A 40 8.54 1.80 8.71
N VAL A 41 7.87 0.66 8.84
CA VAL A 41 7.65 -0.31 7.77
C VAL A 41 6.18 -0.69 7.78
N GLY A 42 5.60 -0.89 6.61
CA GLY A 42 4.22 -1.32 6.50
C GLY A 42 3.78 -1.54 5.07
N THR A 43 2.47 -1.42 4.85
CA THR A 43 1.83 -1.79 3.59
C THR A 43 0.80 -0.75 3.16
N VAL A 44 0.70 -0.51 1.86
CA VAL A 44 -0.33 0.33 1.24
C VAL A 44 -1.65 -0.42 1.25
N ILE A 45 -2.68 0.21 1.82
CA ILE A 45 -4.06 -0.29 1.77
C ILE A 45 -4.68 0.10 0.42
N GLU A 46 -4.61 1.39 0.11
CA GLU A 46 -5.18 1.99 -1.09
C GLU A 46 -4.38 3.22 -1.50
N ALA A 47 -4.43 3.57 -2.79
CA ALA A 47 -3.80 4.76 -3.32
C ALA A 47 -4.65 5.35 -4.43
N ARG A 48 -4.60 6.69 -4.56
CA ARG A 48 -5.36 7.44 -5.56
C ARG A 48 -4.66 8.75 -5.91
N LEU A 49 -5.01 9.31 -7.06
CA LEU A 49 -4.60 10.66 -7.44
C LEU A 49 -5.69 11.66 -7.03
N ASP A 50 -5.38 12.56 -6.10
CA ASP A 50 -6.28 13.63 -5.68
C ASP A 50 -5.96 14.93 -6.43
N LYS A 51 -6.99 15.61 -6.94
CA LYS A 51 -6.85 16.81 -7.78
C LYS A 51 -6.21 18.01 -7.07
N GLY A 52 -6.23 18.05 -5.73
CA GLY A 52 -5.65 19.14 -4.93
C GLY A 52 -4.41 18.74 -4.14
N LYS A 53 -4.34 17.48 -3.70
CA LYS A 53 -3.22 16.97 -2.87
C LYS A 53 -2.14 16.26 -3.69
N GLY A 54 -2.40 15.93 -4.95
CA GLY A 54 -1.53 15.08 -5.76
C GLY A 54 -1.68 13.60 -5.40
N PRO A 55 -0.64 12.78 -5.57
CA PRO A 55 -0.66 11.37 -5.18
C PRO A 55 -0.87 11.21 -3.67
N VAL A 56 -1.89 10.45 -3.30
CA VAL A 56 -2.20 10.13 -1.91
C VAL A 56 -2.28 8.61 -1.74
N ALA A 57 -1.81 8.13 -0.60
CA ALA A 57 -1.85 6.71 -0.26
C ALA A 57 -2.26 6.53 1.19
N THR A 58 -3.19 5.62 1.44
CA THR A 58 -3.52 5.15 2.79
C THR A 58 -2.60 3.98 3.11
N VAL A 59 -1.77 4.14 4.14
CA VAL A 59 -0.78 3.13 4.55
C VAL A 59 -1.08 2.64 5.96
N LEU A 60 -0.84 1.35 6.20
CA LEU A 60 -0.88 0.76 7.54
C LEU A 60 0.55 0.60 8.05
N VAL A 61 0.88 1.29 9.15
CA VAL A 61 2.17 1.12 9.83
C VAL A 61 2.15 -0.21 10.57
N GLN A 62 3.08 -1.12 10.29
CA GLN A 62 3.16 -2.43 10.94
C GLN A 62 4.26 -2.50 12.00
N GLN A 63 5.36 -1.77 11.77
CA GLN A 63 6.51 -1.69 12.65
C GLN A 63 7.05 -0.26 12.62
N GLY A 64 7.66 0.18 13.72
CA GLY A 64 8.25 1.51 13.84
C GLY A 64 7.23 2.63 13.92
N THR A 65 7.72 3.86 13.90
CA THR A 65 6.89 5.07 13.92
C THR A 65 7.14 5.89 12.66
N LEU A 66 6.08 6.24 11.96
CA LEU A 66 6.14 7.08 10.75
C LEU A 66 5.95 8.53 11.17
N HIS A 67 6.84 9.41 10.73
CA HIS A 67 6.79 10.83 11.07
C HIS A 67 6.57 11.69 9.82
N THR A 68 6.00 12.87 10.04
CA THR A 68 5.92 13.89 8.99
C THR A 68 7.33 14.37 8.66
N GLY A 69 7.67 14.34 7.37
CA GLY A 69 9.00 14.69 6.87
C GLY A 69 9.90 13.49 6.60
N ASP A 70 9.47 12.27 6.94
CA ASP A 70 10.28 11.07 6.70
C ASP A 70 10.47 10.80 5.20
N PRO A 71 11.71 10.48 4.76
CA PRO A 71 11.96 9.94 3.43
C PRO A 71 11.41 8.52 3.34
N ILE A 72 10.55 8.29 2.35
CA ILE A 72 9.80 7.03 2.21
C ILE A 72 9.97 6.47 0.79
N VAL A 73 10.10 5.15 0.71
CA VAL A 73 10.01 4.39 -0.54
C VAL A 73 8.82 3.46 -0.41
N VAL A 74 7.91 3.50 -1.38
CA VAL A 74 6.66 2.73 -1.42
C VAL A 74 6.62 1.97 -2.75
N GLY A 75 6.82 0.65 -2.71
CA GLY A 75 6.93 -0.15 -3.93
C GLY A 75 8.03 0.40 -4.87
N ASN A 76 7.60 0.83 -6.06
CA ASN A 76 8.44 1.45 -7.09
C ASN A 76 8.43 2.98 -7.06
N THR A 77 7.75 3.58 -6.09
CA THR A 77 7.64 5.02 -5.90
C THR A 77 8.45 5.47 -4.69
N PHE A 78 8.77 6.76 -4.63
CA PHE A 78 9.49 7.35 -3.50
C PHE A 78 9.05 8.79 -3.29
N GLY A 79 9.43 9.35 -2.14
CA GLY A 79 9.18 10.75 -1.83
C GLY A 79 9.47 11.08 -0.38
N ARG A 80 8.81 12.14 0.10
CA ARG A 80 8.92 12.61 1.48
C ARG A 80 7.52 12.86 2.03
N VAL A 81 7.21 12.31 3.19
CA VAL A 81 5.90 12.48 3.82
C VAL A 81 5.66 13.97 4.12
N ARG A 82 4.74 14.59 3.39
CA ARG A 82 4.43 16.03 3.52
C ARG A 82 3.39 16.29 4.61
N ALA A 83 2.38 15.43 4.67
CA ALA A 83 1.32 15.50 5.65
C ALA A 83 0.72 14.11 5.85
N MET A 84 0.29 13.84 7.08
CA MET A 84 -0.44 12.63 7.44
C MET A 84 -1.80 12.97 8.04
N THR A 85 -2.81 12.19 7.69
CA THR A 85 -4.16 12.30 8.23
C THR A 85 -4.62 10.93 8.72
N ASN A 86 -5.17 10.85 9.93
CA ASN A 86 -5.68 9.59 10.46
C ASN A 86 -7.08 9.24 9.91
N ASP A 87 -7.57 8.06 10.28
CA ASP A 87 -8.89 7.53 9.98
C ASP A 87 -10.06 8.44 10.42
N HIS A 88 -9.85 9.27 11.44
CA HIS A 88 -10.82 10.28 11.88
C HIS A 88 -10.73 11.62 11.12
N GLY A 89 -9.90 11.71 10.07
CA GLY A 89 -9.73 12.93 9.28
C GLY A 89 -8.90 14.03 9.96
N ARG A 90 -8.22 13.72 11.06
CA ARG A 90 -7.37 14.67 11.80
C ARG A 90 -5.93 14.56 11.33
N ARG A 91 -5.25 15.71 11.23
CA ARG A 91 -3.81 15.73 10.94
C ARG A 91 -3.03 15.20 12.13
N VAL A 92 -2.10 14.29 11.85
CA VAL A 92 -1.20 13.70 12.84
C VAL A 92 0.24 13.92 12.42
N LYS A 93 1.14 14.02 13.40
CA LYS A 93 2.58 14.18 13.15
C LYS A 93 3.30 12.84 13.14
N ASP A 94 2.81 11.92 13.94
CA ASP A 94 3.41 10.62 14.22
C ASP A 94 2.32 9.55 14.05
N ALA A 95 2.66 8.44 13.39
CA ALA A 95 1.79 7.29 13.23
C ALA A 95 2.49 6.06 13.81
N LEU A 96 1.89 5.49 14.85
CA LEU A 96 2.40 4.33 15.59
C LEU A 96 2.03 3.02 14.86
N PRO A 97 2.64 1.88 15.25
CA PRO A 97 2.23 0.57 14.74
C PRO A 97 0.72 0.33 14.89
N SER A 98 0.15 -0.37 13.91
CA SER A 98 -1.29 -0.65 13.75
C SER A 98 -2.18 0.56 13.42
N MET A 99 -1.63 1.76 13.27
CA MET A 99 -2.40 2.93 12.85
C MET A 99 -2.44 3.06 11.31
N PRO A 100 -3.63 3.14 10.69
CA PRO A 100 -3.77 3.53 9.30
C PRO A 100 -3.68 5.06 9.17
N VAL A 101 -2.89 5.54 8.20
CA VAL A 101 -2.75 6.98 7.91
C VAL A 101 -2.73 7.25 6.41
N GLU A 102 -3.46 8.28 5.97
CA GLU A 102 -3.37 8.83 4.62
C GLU A 102 -2.15 9.74 4.56
N ILE A 103 -1.19 9.41 3.68
CA ILE A 103 0.03 10.17 3.43
C ILE A 103 -0.01 10.89 2.08
N THR A 104 0.73 11.98 2.01
CA THR A 104 0.94 12.78 0.80
C THR A 104 2.43 13.09 0.62
N GLY A 105 2.85 13.46 -0.59
CA GLY A 105 4.25 13.83 -0.88
C GLY A 105 5.10 12.72 -1.51
N ILE A 106 4.45 11.69 -2.05
CA ILE A 106 5.06 10.70 -2.94
C ILE A 106 4.94 11.17 -4.39
N ASN A 107 5.90 10.75 -5.23
CA ASN A 107 6.03 11.27 -6.59
C ASN A 107 4.99 10.70 -7.56
N ASP A 108 4.49 9.49 -7.30
CA ASP A 108 3.50 8.80 -8.12
C ASP A 108 2.57 7.96 -7.24
N VAL A 109 1.47 7.47 -7.80
CA VAL A 109 0.48 6.65 -7.09
C VAL A 109 1.01 5.22 -6.96
N PRO A 110 1.29 4.71 -5.75
CA PRO A 110 1.77 3.35 -5.54
C PRO A 110 0.65 2.34 -5.77
N GLN A 111 0.99 1.06 -5.90
CA GLN A 111 -0.01 0.02 -6.00
C GLN A 111 -0.52 -0.41 -4.62
N SER A 112 -1.78 -0.84 -4.55
CA SER A 112 -2.29 -1.48 -3.35
C SER A 112 -1.47 -2.73 -3.02
N ALA A 113 -1.29 -3.01 -1.72
CA ALA A 113 -0.42 -4.06 -1.19
C ALA A 113 1.09 -3.85 -1.39
N ASP A 114 1.53 -2.72 -1.96
CA ASP A 114 2.95 -2.36 -1.95
C ASP A 114 3.47 -2.21 -0.53
N LYS A 115 4.70 -2.65 -0.30
CA LYS A 115 5.39 -2.40 0.97
C LYS A 115 6.06 -1.04 0.95
N PHE A 116 6.02 -0.35 2.08
CA PHE A 116 6.79 0.87 2.28
C PHE A 116 7.86 0.69 3.36
N VAL A 117 8.94 1.45 3.21
CA VAL A 117 10.04 1.52 4.18
C VAL A 117 10.50 2.97 4.31
N VAL A 118 10.69 3.42 5.54
CA VAL A 118 11.30 4.71 5.86
C VAL A 118 12.82 4.60 6.00
N PHE A 119 13.53 5.58 5.45
CA PHE A 119 14.98 5.66 5.48
C PHE A 119 15.45 6.80 6.40
N ALA A 120 16.74 6.78 6.79
CA ALA A 120 17.31 7.90 7.56
C ALA A 120 17.58 9.11 6.65
N ASP A 121 18.09 8.85 5.45
CA ASP A 121 18.58 9.89 4.56
C ASP A 121 17.74 9.93 3.29
N GLU A 122 17.39 11.14 2.86
CA GLU A 122 16.65 11.33 1.62
C GLU A 122 17.44 10.85 0.39
N ARG A 123 18.77 11.01 0.41
CA ARG A 123 19.62 10.57 -0.69
C ARG A 123 19.59 9.05 -0.89
N THR A 124 19.57 8.28 0.21
CA THR A 124 19.54 6.82 0.14
C THR A 124 18.16 6.32 -0.25
N ALA A 125 17.08 6.91 0.29
CA ALA A 125 15.71 6.64 -0.15
C ALA A 125 15.53 6.89 -1.66
N ARG A 126 16.01 8.05 -2.14
CA ARG A 126 15.89 8.43 -3.55
C ARG A 126 16.65 7.45 -4.45
N ALA A 127 17.90 7.13 -4.13
CA ALA A 127 18.69 6.19 -4.93
C ALA A 127 18.02 4.80 -5.00
N ALA A 128 17.51 4.29 -3.87
CA ALA A 128 16.81 3.02 -3.82
C ALA A 128 15.48 3.04 -4.59
N GLY A 129 14.73 4.13 -4.50
CA GLY A 129 13.47 4.34 -5.23
C GLY A 129 13.69 4.44 -6.73
N GLU A 130 14.67 5.22 -7.17
CA GLU A 130 15.04 5.38 -8.59
C GLU A 130 15.50 4.06 -9.21
N GLU A 131 16.30 3.26 -8.48
CA GLU A 131 16.73 1.95 -8.96
C GLU A 131 15.54 0.99 -9.14
N ARG A 132 14.61 0.96 -8.19
CA ARG A 132 13.40 0.12 -8.28
C ARG A 132 12.47 0.57 -9.41
N ALA A 133 12.21 1.87 -9.52
CA ALA A 133 11.41 2.44 -10.59
C ALA A 133 11.98 2.08 -11.97
N LYS A 134 13.30 2.23 -12.13
CA LYS A 134 13.98 1.88 -13.38
C LYS A 134 13.86 0.40 -13.70
N ARG A 135 14.07 -0.48 -12.71
CA ARG A 135 13.94 -1.93 -12.90
C ARG A 135 12.52 -2.33 -13.31
N ALA A 136 11.51 -1.76 -12.67
CA ALA A 136 10.11 -2.00 -13.01
C ALA A 136 9.79 -1.59 -14.46
N GLN A 137 10.28 -0.42 -14.89
CA GLN A 137 10.13 0.02 -16.29
C GLN A 137 10.84 -0.91 -17.28
N GLU A 138 12.02 -1.42 -16.95
CA GLU A 138 12.73 -2.39 -17.79
C GLU A 138 11.99 -3.73 -17.87
N GLU A 139 11.34 -4.18 -16.80
CA GLU A 139 10.52 -5.39 -16.77
C GLU A 139 9.22 -5.23 -17.58
N GLU A 140 8.53 -4.10 -17.47
CA GLU A 140 7.36 -3.79 -18.32
C GLU A 140 7.73 -3.81 -19.81
N ARG A 141 8.87 -3.22 -20.16
CA ARG A 141 9.38 -3.22 -21.54
C ARG A 141 9.72 -4.63 -22.04
N LYS A 142 10.15 -5.54 -21.17
CA LYS A 142 10.41 -6.95 -21.53
C LYS A 142 9.13 -7.75 -21.70
N ASN A 143 8.11 -7.48 -20.87
CA ASN A 143 6.80 -8.12 -20.95
C ASN A 143 5.97 -7.65 -22.14
N THR A 144 6.26 -6.45 -22.65
CA THR A 144 5.73 -6.00 -23.94
C THR A 144 6.45 -6.80 -25.04
N ASN A 145 5.80 -7.82 -25.59
CA ASN A 145 6.36 -8.65 -26.65
C ASN A 145 7.02 -7.79 -27.73
N HIS A 146 8.28 -8.09 -28.05
CA HIS A 146 8.95 -7.47 -29.19
C HIS A 146 8.22 -7.90 -30.46
N VAL A 147 7.39 -7.00 -30.98
CA VAL A 147 6.67 -7.19 -32.22
C VAL A 147 7.71 -7.19 -33.35
N THR A 148 8.16 -8.36 -33.77
CA THR A 148 9.00 -8.55 -34.95
C THR A 148 8.14 -8.55 -36.21
N LEU A 149 8.75 -8.22 -37.36
CA LEU A 149 8.05 -8.27 -38.66
C LEU A 149 7.48 -9.67 -38.94
N ASP A 150 8.16 -10.72 -38.50
CA ASP A 150 7.71 -12.11 -38.69
C ASP A 150 6.45 -12.44 -37.87
N ASN A 151 6.37 -11.98 -36.62
CA ASN A 151 5.21 -12.23 -35.74
C ASN A 151 3.99 -11.34 -36.09
N LEU A 152 4.21 -10.15 -36.68
CA LEU A 152 3.15 -9.25 -37.15
C LEU A 152 2.26 -9.91 -38.21
N PHE A 153 2.85 -10.66 -39.14
CA PHE A 153 2.10 -11.34 -40.19
C PHE A 153 1.27 -12.50 -39.67
N GLU A 154 1.71 -13.16 -38.60
CA GLU A 154 0.95 -14.22 -37.92
C GLU A 154 -0.21 -13.66 -37.10
N THR A 155 0.01 -12.59 -36.31
CA THR A 155 -1.06 -11.92 -35.54
C THR A 155 -2.12 -11.28 -36.43
N MET A 156 -1.74 -10.72 -37.59
CA MET A 156 -2.71 -10.20 -38.57
C MET A 156 -3.59 -11.30 -39.20
N LYS A 157 -3.08 -12.54 -39.32
CA LYS A 157 -3.86 -13.68 -39.85
C LYS A 157 -4.87 -14.22 -38.84
N GLU A 158 -4.60 -14.09 -37.54
CA GLU A 158 -5.51 -14.51 -36.46
C GLU A 158 -6.63 -13.51 -36.15
N GLY A 159 -6.59 -12.31 -36.75
CA GLY A 159 -7.52 -11.18 -36.51
C GLY A 159 -8.99 -11.36 -36.92
N GLN A 160 -9.52 -12.59 -36.96
CA GLN A 160 -10.96 -12.87 -37.13
C GLN A 160 -11.75 -13.00 -35.82
N LEU A 161 -11.11 -12.75 -34.67
CA LEU A 161 -11.81 -12.66 -33.39
C LEU A 161 -12.31 -11.23 -33.18
N LYS A 162 -13.62 -11.09 -32.91
CA LYS A 162 -14.23 -9.80 -32.59
C LYS A 162 -13.79 -9.38 -31.19
N GLU A 163 -12.91 -8.40 -31.10
CA GLU A 163 -12.50 -7.79 -29.83
C GLU A 163 -13.29 -6.50 -29.59
N VAL A 164 -13.53 -6.19 -28.32
CA VAL A 164 -14.14 -4.93 -27.87
C VAL A 164 -13.23 -4.35 -26.79
N ASP A 165 -12.47 -3.34 -27.17
CA ASP A 165 -11.60 -2.64 -26.23
C ASP A 165 -12.43 -1.81 -25.25
N VAL A 166 -12.12 -1.93 -23.96
CA VAL A 166 -12.74 -1.16 -22.89
C VAL A 166 -11.68 -0.31 -22.21
N ILE A 167 -11.93 0.98 -22.10
CA ILE A 167 -11.13 1.91 -21.29
C ILE A 167 -11.90 2.10 -19.98
N ILE A 168 -11.26 1.77 -18.86
CA ILE A 168 -11.81 1.88 -17.49
C ILE A 168 -11.20 3.10 -16.79
#